data_AF-A0A917JY77-F1
#
_entry.id   AF-A0A917JY77-F1
#
_cell.length_a   1.000
_cell.length_b   1.000
_cell.length_c   1.000
_cell.angle_alpha   90.00
_cell.angle_beta   90.00
_cell.angle_gamma   90.00
#
_symmetry.space_group_name_H-M   'P 1'
#
loop_
_entity.id
_entity.type
_entity.pdbx_description
1 polymer ?
#
loop_
_entity_poly.entity_id
_entity_poly.type
_entity_poly.pdbx_seq_one_letter_code
_entity_poly.pdbx_strand_id
1 'polypeptide(L)'
;MAEVRLPVGVRRNTPAVARLKRIGQHLDALYVELLGVHSLESKVVQDSDFREITELADAACNALTGVRDGIAAKGGPNVAKGYVR
;
A
#
# COMPACT_ATOMS: atom_id res chain seq x y z
N MET A 1 -31.61 -10.99 -0.65
CA MET A 1 -30.69 -9.94 -1.14
C MET A 1 -30.35 -10.28 -2.58
N ALA A 2 -30.75 -9.45 -3.55
CA ALA A 2 -30.58 -9.77 -4.96
C ALA A 2 -29.12 -9.54 -5.40
N GLU A 3 -28.45 -10.61 -5.83
CA GLU A 3 -27.15 -10.53 -6.51
C GLU A 3 -27.33 -9.80 -7.83
N VAL A 4 -26.91 -8.53 -7.87
CA VAL A 4 -26.87 -7.74 -9.10
C VAL A 4 -25.73 -8.28 -9.98
N ARG A 5 -26.04 -9.29 -10.79
CA ARG A 5 -25.22 -9.79 -11.90
C ARG A 5 -25.20 -8.72 -13.00
N LEU A 6 -24.23 -7.80 -12.96
CA LEU A 6 -24.01 -6.87 -14.07
C LEU A 6 -23.24 -7.57 -15.21
N PRO A 7 -23.53 -7.21 -16.47
CA PRO A 7 -22.94 -7.82 -17.64
C PRO A 7 -21.41 -7.62 -17.67
N VAL A 8 -20.73 -8.65 -18.17
CA VAL A 8 -19.28 -8.71 -18.35
C VAL A 8 -18.88 -7.60 -19.33
N GLY A 9 -18.40 -6.48 -18.78
CA GLY A 9 -17.96 -5.33 -19.59
C GLY A 9 -18.16 -3.95 -18.95
N VAL A 10 -19.03 -3.80 -17.94
CA VAL A 10 -19.48 -2.46 -17.46
C VAL A 10 -19.41 -2.26 -15.94
N ARG A 11 -18.36 -2.73 -15.25
CA ARG A 11 -18.08 -2.28 -13.86
C ARG A 11 -16.65 -1.78 -13.71
N ARG A 12 -16.37 -0.59 -14.23
CA ARG A 12 -15.04 0.03 -14.22
C ARG A 12 -14.67 0.83 -12.95
N ASN A 13 -15.60 1.13 -12.04
CA ASN A 13 -15.28 1.85 -10.79
C ASN A 13 -16.46 1.69 -9.82
N THR A 14 -16.62 0.52 -9.21
CA THR A 14 -17.56 0.40 -8.10
C THR A 14 -17.02 1.17 -6.88
N PRO A 15 -17.88 1.61 -5.93
CA PRO A 15 -17.42 2.21 -4.69
C PRO A 15 -16.40 1.33 -3.94
N ALA A 16 -16.54 0.00 -4.04
CA ALA A 16 -15.58 -0.96 -3.49
C ALA A 16 -14.21 -0.86 -4.17
N VAL A 17 -14.15 -0.86 -5.52
CA VAL A 17 -12.90 -0.69 -6.27
C VAL A 17 -12.24 0.66 -5.96
N ALA A 18 -13.02 1.73 -5.85
CA ALA A 18 -12.51 3.05 -5.47
C ALA A 18 -11.95 3.09 -4.04
N ARG A 19 -12.54 2.31 -3.12
CA ARG A 19 -12.03 2.17 -1.76
C ARG A 19 -10.71 1.40 -1.72
N LEU A 20 -10.60 0.30 -2.47
CA LEU A 20 -9.36 -0.48 -2.57
C LEU A 20 -8.23 0.36 -3.17
N LYS A 21 -8.51 1.15 -4.21
CA LYS A 21 -7.53 2.09 -4.79
C LYS A 21 -7.02 3.11 -3.77
N ARG A 22 -7.91 3.72 -2.99
CA ARG A 22 -7.52 4.65 -1.92
C ARG A 22 -6.67 4.00 -0.85
N ILE A 23 -7.00 2.76 -0.46
CA ILE A 23 -6.16 2.00 0.48
C ILE A 23 -4.74 1.85 -0.09
N GLY A 24 -4.60 1.41 -1.35
CA GLY A 24 -3.29 1.32 -1.99
C GLY A 24 -2.51 2.64 -2.00
N GLN A 25 -3.17 3.76 -2.29
CA GLN A 25 -2.54 5.09 -2.24
C GLN A 25 -2.03 5.45 -0.84
N HIS A 26 -2.78 5.12 0.21
CA HIS A 26 -2.32 5.34 1.58
C HIS A 26 -1.15 4.42 1.96
N LEU A 27 -1.14 3.17 1.49
CA LEU A 27 -0.02 2.26 1.69
C LEU A 27 1.24 2.77 0.99
N ASP A 28 1.11 3.24 -0.25
CA ASP A 28 2.23 3.80 -1.03
C ASP A 28 2.79 5.07 -0.39
N ALA A 29 1.92 5.97 0.08
CA ALA A 29 2.33 7.17 0.78
C ALA A 29 3.09 6.84 2.08
N LEU A 30 2.56 5.90 2.87
CA LEU A 30 3.23 5.45 4.11
C LEU A 30 4.58 4.79 3.82
N TYR A 31 4.68 3.99 2.75
CA TYR A 31 5.93 3.38 2.32
C TYR A 31 7.01 4.44 2.03
N VAL A 32 6.66 5.50 1.31
CA VAL A 32 7.60 6.60 1.01
C VAL A 32 8.06 7.32 2.27
N GLU A 33 7.15 7.60 3.21
CA GLU A 33 7.50 8.22 4.49
C GLU A 33 8.43 7.33 5.33
N LEU A 34 8.20 6.01 5.35
CA LEU A 34 9.05 5.04 6.03
C LEU A 34 10.45 4.97 5.42
N LEU A 35 10.59 5.09 4.09
CA LEU A 35 11.91 5.21 3.46
C LEU A 35 12.66 6.47 3.91
N GLY A 36 11.92 7.55 4.24
CA GLY A 36 12.48 8.78 4.79
C GLY A 36 13.21 8.58 6.12
N VAL A 37 12.90 7.52 6.88
CA VAL A 37 13.57 7.17 8.15
C VAL A 37 15.07 6.99 7.96
N HIS A 38 15.50 6.38 6.85
CA HIS A 38 16.92 6.17 6.55
C HIS A 38 17.72 7.46 6.40
N SER A 39 17.06 8.62 6.25
CA SER A 39 17.71 9.93 6.22
C SER A 39 17.92 10.58 7.60
N LEU A 40 17.40 9.96 8.67
CA LEU A 40 17.40 10.51 10.03
C LEU A 40 18.74 10.34 10.78
N GLU A 41 19.61 9.44 10.31
CA GLU A 41 20.98 9.23 10.86
C GLU A 41 21.72 10.57 10.98
N SER A 42 21.54 11.43 9.97
CA SER A 42 22.21 12.72 9.88
C SER A 42 21.63 13.82 10.78
N LYS A 43 20.54 13.57 11.53
CA LYS A 43 19.73 14.66 12.11
C LYS A 43 19.34 14.55 13.59
N VAL A 44 19.09 13.37 14.18
CA VAL A 44 18.36 13.34 15.47
C VAL A 44 18.70 12.21 16.46
N VAL A 45 19.14 11.02 16.01
CA VAL A 45 19.06 9.80 16.84
C VAL A 45 20.44 9.17 17.10
N GLN A 46 20.62 8.49 18.24
CA GLN A 46 21.83 7.68 18.50
C GLN A 46 21.90 6.49 17.53
N ASP A 47 23.11 6.07 17.14
CA ASP A 47 23.31 5.01 16.14
C ASP A 47 22.56 3.70 16.44
N SER A 48 22.49 3.30 17.72
CA SER A 48 21.76 2.08 18.14
C SER A 48 20.26 2.20 17.88
N ASP A 49 19.68 3.34 18.26
CA ASP A 49 18.26 3.61 18.11
C ASP A 49 17.92 3.84 16.64
N PHE A 50 18.80 4.52 15.90
CA PHE A 50 18.66 4.69 14.45
C PHE A 50 18.55 3.34 13.75
N ARG A 51 19.47 2.41 14.07
CA ARG A 51 19.44 1.07 13.49
C ARG A 51 18.14 0.34 13.78
N GLU A 52 17.70 0.31 15.04
CA GLU A 52 16.44 -0.34 15.41
C GLU A 52 15.24 0.26 14.68
N ILE A 53 15.18 1.60 14.59
CA ILE A 53 14.10 2.31 13.89
C ILE A 53 14.14 1.99 12.38
N THR A 54 15.31 1.92 11.75
CA THR A 54 15.43 1.52 10.33
C THR A 54 15.01 0.07 10.09
N GLU A 55 15.37 -0.85 10.99
CA GLU A 55 14.95 -2.26 10.89
C GLU A 55 13.43 -2.39 11.01
N LEU A 56 12.80 -1.62 11.91
CA LEU A 56 11.33 -1.54 12.02
C LEU A 56 10.67 -0.92 10.78
N ALA A 57 11.28 0.12 10.22
CA ALA A 57 10.78 0.76 9.00
C ALA A 57 10.82 -0.21 7.80
N ASP A 58 11.92 -0.98 7.67
CA ASP A 58 12.06 -1.98 6.61
C ASP A 58 11.05 -3.12 6.77
N ALA A 59 10.84 -3.60 8.00
CA ALA A 59 9.82 -4.60 8.28
C ALA A 59 8.40 -4.10 7.92
N ALA A 60 8.09 -2.85 8.24
CA ALA A 60 6.83 -2.22 7.88
C ALA A 60 6.68 -2.07 6.36
N CYS A 61 7.71 -1.60 5.66
CA CYS A 61 7.75 -1.51 4.19
C CYS A 61 7.44 -2.86 3.51
N ASN A 62 8.03 -3.94 4.02
CA ASN A 62 7.77 -5.30 3.53
C ASN A 62 6.31 -5.73 3.78
N ALA A 63 5.77 -5.45 4.97
CA ALA A 63 4.38 -5.77 5.29
C ALA A 63 3.39 -4.98 4.41
N LEU A 64 3.64 -3.68 4.19
CA LEU A 64 2.80 -2.83 3.34
C LEU A 64 2.78 -3.34 1.89
N THR A 65 3.94 -3.75 1.37
CA THR A 65 4.05 -4.37 0.04
C THR A 65 3.23 -5.64 -0.05
N GLY A 66 3.33 -6.53 0.95
CA GLY A 66 2.53 -7.76 1.01
C GLY A 66 1.02 -7.52 1.03
N VAL A 67 0.55 -6.55 1.83
CA VAL A 67 -0.87 -6.17 1.87
C VAL A 67 -1.32 -5.61 0.52
N ARG A 68 -0.52 -4.72 -0.08
CA ARG A 68 -0.79 -4.12 -1.38
C ARG A 68 -0.93 -5.18 -2.47
N ASP A 69 0.03 -6.10 -2.56
CA ASP A 69 0.02 -7.18 -3.54
C ASP A 69 -1.17 -8.12 -3.33
N GLY A 70 -1.51 -8.43 -2.07
CA GLY A 70 -2.71 -9.19 -1.72
C GLY A 70 -3.99 -8.51 -2.22
N ILE A 71 -4.11 -7.19 -2.04
CA ILE A 71 -5.26 -6.43 -2.54
C ILE A 71 -5.27 -6.39 -4.07
N ALA A 72 -4.13 -6.23 -4.73
CA ALA A 72 -4.05 -6.22 -6.19
C ALA A 72 -4.47 -7.57 -6.79
N ALA A 73 -3.98 -8.67 -6.21
CA ALA A 73 -4.26 -10.03 -6.65
C ALA A 73 -5.74 -10.39 -6.49
N LYS A 74 -6.38 -9.97 -5.40
CA LYS A 74 -7.80 -10.30 -5.10
C LYS A 74 -8.80 -9.27 -5.63
N GLY A 75 -8.40 -8.00 -5.77
CA GLY A 75 -9.24 -6.89 -6.23
C GLY A 75 -9.43 -6.84 -7.75
N GLY A 76 -8.67 -7.66 -8.49
CA GLY A 76 -8.77 -7.79 -9.95
C GLY A 76 -8.08 -6.66 -10.74
N PRO A 77 -8.11 -6.74 -12.08
CA PRO A 77 -7.28 -5.90 -12.95
C PRO A 77 -7.50 -4.39 -12.80
N ASN A 78 -8.71 -3.97 -12.44
CA ASN A 78 -9.04 -2.55 -12.26
C ASN A 78 -8.45 -1.95 -10.98
N VAL A 79 -8.23 -2.76 -9.95
CA VAL A 79 -7.56 -2.36 -8.70
C VAL A 79 -6.05 -2.37 -8.92
N ALA A 80 -5.52 -3.45 -9.50
CA ALA A 80 -4.08 -3.60 -9.78
C ALA A 80 -3.50 -2.48 -10.66
N LYS A 81 -4.23 -2.01 -11.68
CA LYS A 81 -3.81 -0.88 -12.53
C LYS A 81 -3.66 0.45 -11.78
N GLY A 82 -4.28 0.59 -10.61
CA GLY A 82 -4.20 1.80 -9.80
C GLY A 82 -2.97 1.88 -8.91
N TYR A 83 -2.16 0.83 -8.86
CA TYR A 83 -0.98 0.72 -8.01
C TYR A 83 0.26 1.02 -8.84
N VAL A 84 1.00 2.06 -8.44
CA VAL A 84 2.26 2.48 -9.07
C VAL A 84 3.41 1.64 -8.51
N ARG A 85 4.02 0.80 -9.34
CA ARG A 85 5.24 0.08 -8.95
C ARG A 85 6.38 1.05 -8.69
#